data_AF-A0A2V7L4W7-F1
#
_entry.id   AF-A0A2V7L4W7-F1
#
_cell.length_a   1.000
_cell.length_b   1.000
_cell.length_c   1.000
_cell.angle_alpha   90.00
_cell.angle_beta   90.00
_cell.angle_gamma   90.00
#
_symmetry.space_group_name_H-M   'P 1'
#
loop_
_entity.id
_entity.type
_entity.pdbx_description
1 polymer ?
#
loop_
_entity_poly.entity_id
_entity_poly.type
_entity_poly.pdbx_seq_one_letter_code
_entity_poly.pdbx_strand_id
1 'polypeptide(L)'
;MFLISSAVIFIAAGAHPAARPGVADSCYHYRPASVSLTGRLIQRTLPGPPNYQSIARGDRPQVVDLLILDAPICTIPDYKDSPNTDAFRGQDTIQVRRAESTWPEVRRLSGRRVVVKGTLAEWALGPDRTPVVIDPTEVRSLPK
;
A
#
# COMPACT_ATOMS: atom_id res chain seq x y z
N MET A 1 7.26 -14.50 -74.96
CA MET A 1 7.34 -15.47 -73.84
C MET A 1 8.01 -14.78 -72.66
N PHE A 2 7.23 -14.16 -71.77
CA PHE A 2 7.69 -13.72 -70.45
C PHE A 2 6.49 -13.79 -69.51
N LEU A 3 6.58 -14.73 -68.57
CA LEU A 3 5.66 -14.95 -67.45
C LEU A 3 5.80 -13.79 -66.46
N ILE A 4 4.69 -13.32 -65.89
CA ILE A 4 4.74 -12.52 -64.66
C ILE A 4 3.69 -13.08 -63.70
N SER A 5 4.20 -13.73 -62.64
CA SER A 5 3.47 -14.33 -61.55
C SER A 5 2.75 -13.28 -60.70
N SER A 6 1.45 -13.47 -60.48
CA SER A 6 0.68 -12.73 -59.48
C SER A 6 0.97 -13.29 -58.08
N ALA A 7 1.61 -12.50 -57.22
CA ALA A 7 1.75 -12.79 -55.80
C ALA A 7 0.52 -12.25 -55.05
N VAL A 8 -0.23 -13.12 -54.41
CA VAL A 8 -1.36 -12.77 -53.53
C VAL A 8 -0.81 -12.44 -52.15
N ILE A 9 -0.97 -11.19 -51.70
CA ILE A 9 -0.58 -10.74 -50.37
C ILE A 9 -1.77 -10.98 -49.42
N PHE A 10 -1.65 -11.96 -48.54
CA PHE A 10 -2.56 -12.14 -47.39
C PHE A 10 -2.14 -11.19 -46.27
N ILE A 11 -2.95 -10.16 -46.02
CA ILE A 11 -2.80 -9.31 -44.83
C ILE A 11 -3.46 -10.04 -43.66
N ALA A 12 -2.65 -10.69 -42.82
CA ALA A 12 -3.10 -11.20 -41.54
C ALA A 12 -3.36 -10.01 -40.61
N ALA A 13 -4.63 -9.73 -40.31
CA ALA A 13 -5.03 -8.78 -39.30
C ALA A 13 -4.62 -9.31 -37.92
N GLY A 14 -3.48 -8.85 -37.41
CA GLY A 14 -3.05 -9.13 -36.04
C GLY A 14 -4.01 -8.50 -35.04
N ALA A 15 -4.70 -9.33 -34.25
CA ALA A 15 -5.41 -8.90 -33.07
C ALA A 15 -4.39 -8.42 -32.03
N HIS A 16 -4.33 -7.11 -31.82
CA HIS A 16 -3.49 -6.53 -30.77
C HIS A 16 -4.11 -6.88 -29.41
N PRO A 17 -3.35 -7.47 -28.45
CA PRO A 17 -3.83 -7.62 -27.10
C PRO A 17 -4.12 -6.24 -26.52
N ALA A 18 -5.38 -5.98 -26.18
CA ALA A 18 -5.78 -4.79 -25.47
C ALA A 18 -5.09 -4.77 -24.11
N ALA A 19 -4.10 -3.89 -23.94
CA ALA A 19 -3.53 -3.60 -22.64
C ALA A 19 -4.67 -3.08 -21.75
N ARG A 20 -5.00 -3.84 -20.70
CA ARG A 20 -5.88 -3.32 -19.63
C ARG A 20 -5.15 -2.13 -19.01
N PRO A 21 -5.78 -0.96 -18.85
CA PRO A 21 -5.17 0.12 -18.09
C PRO A 21 -4.91 -0.41 -16.67
N GLY A 22 -3.64 -0.63 -16.34
CA GLY A 22 -3.23 -0.89 -14.97
C GLY A 22 -3.61 0.33 -14.15
N VAL A 23 -4.23 0.13 -12.99
CA VAL A 23 -4.34 1.19 -11.98
C VAL A 23 -2.92 1.66 -11.73
N ALA A 24 -2.60 2.89 -12.12
CA ALA A 24 -1.26 3.43 -11.93
C ALA A 24 -1.05 3.64 -10.42
N ASP A 25 -0.14 2.88 -9.83
CA ASP A 25 0.30 3.09 -8.46
C ASP A 25 0.80 4.54 -8.33
N SER A 26 0.26 5.27 -7.36
CA SER A 26 0.80 6.59 -7.03
C SER A 26 2.04 6.40 -6.15
N CYS A 27 3.17 6.96 -6.55
CA CYS A 27 4.41 6.89 -5.77
C CYS A 27 4.55 8.10 -4.86
N TYR A 28 4.86 7.85 -3.59
CA TYR A 28 5.00 8.88 -2.56
C TYR A 28 6.39 8.87 -1.93
N HIS A 29 6.92 10.05 -1.64
CA HIS A 29 8.08 10.19 -0.75
C HIS A 29 7.70 9.80 0.69
N TYR A 30 8.69 9.40 1.48
CA TYR A 30 8.50 9.22 2.91
C TYR A 30 8.47 10.58 3.64
N ARG A 31 8.51 10.54 4.97
CA ARG A 31 8.66 11.75 5.80
C ARG A 31 9.86 12.59 5.33
N PRO A 32 9.73 13.92 5.25
CA PRO A 32 8.66 14.75 5.82
C PRO A 32 7.45 14.97 4.90
N ALA A 33 7.39 14.37 3.71
CA ALA A 33 6.28 14.58 2.79
C ALA A 33 4.97 14.04 3.38
N SER A 34 3.94 14.89 3.39
CA SER A 34 2.62 14.48 3.86
C SER A 34 1.78 13.91 2.74
N VAL A 35 1.04 12.84 3.04
CA VAL A 35 0.13 12.16 2.12
C VAL A 35 -1.27 12.11 2.70
N SER A 36 -2.26 11.90 1.82
CA SER A 36 -3.64 11.62 2.19
C SER A 36 -4.09 10.36 1.48
N LEU A 37 -4.23 9.28 2.25
CA LEU A 37 -4.54 7.96 1.72
C LEU A 37 -5.96 7.58 2.09
N THR A 38 -6.67 6.98 1.14
CA THR A 38 -8.06 6.55 1.32
C THR A 38 -8.13 5.04 1.28
N GLY A 39 -8.92 4.48 2.19
CA GLY A 39 -9.06 3.04 2.28
C GLY A 39 -10.01 2.60 3.37
N ARG A 40 -10.11 1.28 3.56
CA ARG A 40 -10.84 0.66 4.66
C ARG A 40 -9.91 0.44 5.85
N LEU A 41 -10.20 1.10 6.96
CA LEU A 41 -9.48 0.90 8.22
C LEU A 41 -9.97 -0.39 8.88
N ILE A 42 -9.05 -1.25 9.32
CA ILE A 42 -9.36 -2.49 10.02
C ILE A 42 -8.42 -2.72 11.18
N GLN A 43 -8.85 -3.52 12.14
CA GLN A 43 -8.01 -4.05 13.20
C GLN A 43 -7.78 -5.55 12.99
N ARG A 44 -6.53 -5.98 13.20
CA ARG A 44 -6.13 -7.38 13.16
C ARG A 44 -5.32 -7.74 14.39
N THR A 45 -5.56 -8.94 14.90
CA THR A 45 -4.72 -9.54 15.94
C THR A 45 -3.66 -10.40 15.24
N LEU A 46 -2.40 -10.01 15.36
CA LEU A 46 -1.26 -10.67 14.73
C LEU A 46 -0.30 -11.23 15.80
N PRO A 47 0.52 -12.24 15.47
CA PRO A 47 1.59 -12.70 16.35
C PRO A 47 2.55 -11.55 16.71
N GLY A 48 2.76 -11.35 17.99
CA GLY A 48 3.74 -10.43 18.56
C GLY A 48 4.99 -11.14 19.09
N PRO A 49 5.71 -10.54 20.05
CA PRO A 49 6.90 -11.14 20.62
C PRO A 49 6.57 -12.44 21.37
N PRO A 50 7.54 -13.36 21.50
CA PRO A 50 8.95 -13.17 21.13
C PRO A 50 9.27 -13.47 19.66
N ASN A 51 8.55 -14.37 18.99
CA ASN A 51 8.98 -14.89 17.69
C ASN A 51 8.25 -14.26 16.50
N TYR A 52 7.07 -13.65 16.72
CA TYR A 52 6.24 -13.07 15.66
C TYR A 52 5.77 -14.07 14.59
N GLN A 53 5.58 -15.33 14.96
CA GLN A 53 5.20 -16.42 14.06
C GLN A 53 3.82 -17.02 14.34
N SER A 54 3.48 -17.25 15.61
CA SER A 54 2.22 -17.91 15.98
C SER A 54 1.80 -17.65 17.42
N ILE A 55 0.59 -17.08 17.55
CA ILE A 55 -0.09 -16.92 18.84
C ILE A 55 -0.35 -18.30 19.48
N ALA A 56 -0.74 -19.29 18.69
CA ALA A 56 -1.00 -20.65 19.17
C ALA A 56 0.28 -21.35 19.69
N ARG A 57 1.47 -20.89 19.29
CA ARG A 57 2.76 -21.41 19.77
C ARG A 57 3.41 -20.51 20.83
N GLY A 58 2.66 -19.58 21.43
CA GLY A 58 3.10 -18.79 22.59
C GLY A 58 3.52 -17.35 22.30
N ASP A 59 3.37 -16.87 21.07
CA ASP A 59 3.58 -15.44 20.80
C ASP A 59 2.44 -14.60 21.39
N ARG A 60 2.81 -13.45 21.97
CA ARG A 60 1.84 -12.52 22.56
C ARG A 60 1.00 -11.90 21.44
N PRO A 61 -0.34 -11.93 21.51
CA PRO A 61 -1.17 -11.30 20.51
C PRO A 61 -0.95 -9.78 20.50
N GLN A 62 -0.81 -9.18 19.32
CA GLN A 62 -0.74 -7.74 19.13
C GLN A 62 -1.86 -7.27 18.20
N VAL A 63 -2.60 -6.25 18.65
CA VAL A 63 -3.61 -5.59 17.83
C VAL A 63 -2.92 -4.53 16.97
N VAL A 64 -3.10 -4.65 15.66
CA VAL A 64 -2.51 -3.80 14.64
C VAL A 64 -3.62 -3.16 13.82
N ASP A 65 -3.50 -1.85 13.63
CA ASP A 65 -4.40 -1.05 12.79
C ASP A 65 -3.84 -1.04 11.35
N LEU A 66 -4.64 -1.49 10.38
CA LEU A 66 -4.26 -1.57 8.97
C LEU A 66 -5.23 -0.75 8.13
N LEU A 67 -4.69 -0.05 7.13
CA LEU A 67 -5.45 0.61 6.09
C LEU A 67 -5.34 -0.23 4.81
N ILE A 68 -6.43 -0.89 4.42
CA ILE A 68 -6.56 -1.49 3.09
C ILE A 68 -6.87 -0.35 2.12
N LEU A 69 -5.92 -0.03 1.25
CA LEU A 69 -5.97 1.11 0.35
C LEU A 69 -6.97 0.87 -0.79
N ASP A 70 -7.65 1.94 -1.21
CA ASP A 70 -8.57 1.86 -2.36
C ASP A 70 -7.81 1.70 -3.69
N ALA A 71 -6.57 2.18 -3.75
CA ALA A 71 -5.64 2.00 -4.86
C ALA A 71 -4.25 1.69 -4.30
N PRO A 72 -3.50 0.73 -4.88
CA PRO A 72 -2.16 0.44 -4.42
C PRO A 72 -1.22 1.64 -4.58
N ILE A 73 -0.20 1.71 -3.74
CA ILE A 73 0.80 2.78 -3.74
C ILE A 73 2.21 2.23 -3.94
N CYS A 74 3.11 3.11 -4.34
CA CYS A 74 4.54 2.89 -4.28
C CYS A 74 5.21 3.94 -3.38
N THR A 75 6.44 3.65 -2.97
CA THR A 75 7.28 4.61 -2.25
C THR A 75 8.51 4.98 -3.06
N ILE A 76 8.94 6.23 -2.86
CA ILE A 76 10.16 6.78 -3.41
C ILE A 76 11.15 6.87 -2.25
N PRO A 77 12.31 6.22 -2.35
CA PRO A 77 13.31 6.28 -1.29
C PRO A 77 13.87 7.69 -1.20
N ASP A 78 14.08 8.17 0.02
CA ASP A 78 14.70 9.47 0.25
C ASP A 78 16.20 9.27 0.46
N TYR A 79 17.01 9.88 -0.40
CA TYR A 79 18.48 9.75 -0.32
C TYR A 79 19.09 10.80 0.62
N LYS A 80 20.19 10.39 1.28
CA LYS A 80 21.02 11.10 2.26
C LYS A 80 20.43 11.11 3.68
N ASP A 81 21.11 10.39 4.58
CA ASP A 81 20.87 10.32 6.03
C ASP A 81 19.45 9.88 6.47
N SER A 82 18.64 9.39 5.53
CA SER A 82 17.30 8.86 5.80
C SER A 82 17.36 7.41 6.26
N PRO A 83 16.61 7.01 7.29
CA PRO A 83 16.40 5.61 7.61
C PRO A 83 15.44 4.91 6.62
N ASN A 84 14.84 5.66 5.68
CA ASN A 84 13.95 5.11 4.66
C ASN A 84 14.70 5.00 3.32
N THR A 85 15.31 3.84 3.06
CA THR A 85 16.19 3.60 1.90
C THR A 85 15.60 2.71 0.82
N ASP A 86 14.52 1.99 1.12
CA ASP A 86 13.88 1.01 0.26
C ASP A 86 12.67 1.58 -0.49
N ALA A 87 12.55 1.19 -1.76
CA ALA A 87 11.38 1.46 -2.58
C ALA A 87 10.43 0.24 -2.55
N PHE A 88 9.18 0.45 -2.18
CA PHE A 88 8.14 -0.57 -2.25
C PHE A 88 7.14 -0.23 -3.38
N ARG A 89 6.59 -1.25 -4.04
CA ARG A 89 5.59 -1.11 -5.11
C ARG A 89 4.36 -1.96 -4.81
N GLY A 90 3.21 -1.62 -5.38
CA GLY A 90 1.98 -2.41 -5.25
C GLY A 90 1.51 -2.61 -3.81
N GLN A 91 1.78 -1.65 -2.92
CA GLN A 91 1.34 -1.74 -1.53
C GLN A 91 -0.17 -1.49 -1.47
N ASP A 92 -0.95 -2.55 -1.25
CA ASP A 92 -2.41 -2.49 -1.12
C ASP A 92 -2.87 -2.32 0.34
N THR A 93 -1.99 -2.59 1.30
CA THR A 93 -2.27 -2.57 2.72
C THR A 93 -1.06 -2.00 3.45
N ILE A 94 -1.28 -0.98 4.27
CA ILE A 94 -0.25 -0.38 5.11
C ILE A 94 -0.72 -0.31 6.56
N GLN A 95 0.22 -0.35 7.50
CA GLN A 95 -0.06 -0.18 8.92
C GLN A 95 -0.22 1.30 9.27
N VAL A 96 -1.26 1.60 10.02
CA VAL A 96 -1.44 2.90 10.69
C VAL A 96 -0.76 2.79 12.05
N ARG A 97 0.35 3.52 12.27
CA ARG A 97 1.04 3.51 13.56
C ARG A 97 0.15 4.12 14.64
N ARG A 98 0.25 3.58 15.86
CA ARG A 98 -0.48 4.10 17.01
C ARG A 98 0.12 5.45 17.43
N ALA A 99 -0.68 6.50 17.30
CA ALA A 99 -0.38 7.83 17.81
C ALA A 99 -1.47 8.27 18.79
N GLU A 100 -1.10 8.81 19.95
CA GLU A 100 -2.03 9.23 21.00
C GLU A 100 -3.10 10.22 20.48
N SER A 101 -2.69 11.12 19.58
CA SER A 101 -3.57 12.15 19.00
C SER A 101 -4.67 11.61 18.08
N THR A 102 -4.48 10.44 17.47
CA THR A 102 -5.44 9.87 16.49
C THR A 102 -6.02 8.53 16.93
N TRP A 103 -5.51 7.95 18.01
CA TRP A 103 -5.92 6.64 18.50
C TRP A 103 -7.43 6.54 18.79
N PRO A 104 -8.08 7.53 19.43
CA PRO A 104 -9.54 7.50 19.62
C PRO A 104 -10.32 7.37 18.32
N GLU A 105 -9.94 8.14 17.28
CA GLU A 105 -10.55 8.12 15.96
C GLU A 105 -10.29 6.80 15.23
N VAL A 106 -9.06 6.29 15.26
CA VAL A 106 -8.68 5.01 14.65
C VAL A 106 -9.55 3.89 15.21
N ARG A 107 -9.72 3.82 16.54
CA ARG A 107 -10.61 2.84 17.17
C ARG A 107 -12.06 3.00 16.74
N ARG A 108 -12.58 4.22 16.80
CA ARG A 108 -13.98 4.53 16.49
C ARG A 108 -14.33 4.26 15.03
N LEU A 109 -13.35 4.43 14.13
CA LEU A 109 -13.53 4.32 12.69
C LEU A 109 -13.10 2.96 12.11
N SER A 110 -12.60 2.04 12.95
CA SER A 110 -12.30 0.67 12.54
C SER A 110 -13.52 0.01 11.87
N GLY A 111 -13.29 -0.65 10.74
CA GLY A 111 -14.32 -1.23 9.87
C GLY A 111 -14.96 -0.26 8.87
N ARG A 112 -14.63 1.04 8.91
CA ARG A 112 -15.16 2.06 7.99
C ARG A 112 -14.16 2.42 6.89
N ARG A 113 -14.67 3.03 5.82
CA ARG A 113 -13.84 3.71 4.82
C ARG A 113 -13.47 5.08 5.36
N VAL A 114 -12.17 5.40 5.32
CA VAL A 114 -11.58 6.58 5.95
C VAL A 114 -10.60 7.27 5.00
N VAL A 115 -10.28 8.52 5.34
CA VAL A 115 -9.06 9.19 4.87
C VAL A 115 -8.10 9.27 6.04
N VAL A 116 -6.87 8.81 5.82
CA VAL A 116 -5.75 8.96 6.76
C VAL A 116 -4.79 9.97 6.18
N LYS A 117 -4.54 11.06 6.90
CA LYS A 117 -3.48 12.02 6.58
C LYS A 117 -2.30 11.77 7.50
N GLY A 118 -1.09 11.87 6.97
CA GLY A 118 0.12 11.59 7.74
C GLY A 118 1.39 11.69 6.91
N THR A 119 2.45 11.09 7.41
CA THR A 119 3.71 10.89 6.68
C THR A 119 3.99 9.40 6.57
N LEU A 120 4.58 8.96 5.47
CA LEU A 120 5.00 7.57 5.31
C LEU A 120 6.37 7.34 5.94
N ALA A 121 6.60 6.13 6.41
CA ALA A 121 7.91 5.65 6.81
C ALA A 121 8.06 4.18 6.40
N GLU A 122 9.30 3.72 6.39
CA GLU A 122 9.58 2.29 6.38
C GLU A 122 9.28 1.68 7.74
N TRP A 123 8.97 0.39 7.71
CA TRP A 123 8.95 -0.44 8.88
C TRP A 123 10.30 -0.31 9.62
N ALA A 124 10.25 0.07 10.88
CA ALA A 124 11.45 0.32 11.68
C ALA A 124 11.22 0.05 13.16
N LEU A 125 9.96 0.00 13.59
CA LEU A 125 9.59 -0.26 14.98
C LEU A 125 9.23 -1.73 15.12
N GLY A 126 9.58 -2.34 16.27
CA GLY A 126 9.24 -3.74 16.55
C GLY A 126 7.75 -4.12 16.36
N PRO A 127 6.78 -3.21 16.57
CA PRO A 127 5.37 -3.45 16.25
C PRO A 127 4.96 -3.32 14.78
N ASP A 128 5.81 -2.84 13.88
CA ASP A 128 5.48 -2.67 12.46
C ASP A 128 5.34 -4.04 11.77
N ARG A 129 4.29 -4.20 10.94
CA ARG A 129 3.90 -5.46 10.27
C ARG A 129 3.73 -5.34 8.76
N THR A 130 3.87 -4.14 8.22
CA THR A 130 3.85 -3.88 6.77
C THR A 130 5.12 -3.14 6.39
N PRO A 131 5.68 -3.34 5.19
CA PRO A 131 6.93 -2.71 4.79
C PRO A 131 6.86 -1.17 4.78
N VAL A 132 5.69 -0.65 4.41
CA VAL A 132 5.35 0.77 4.47
C VAL A 132 4.32 0.99 5.57
N VAL A 133 4.53 2.02 6.37
CA VAL A 133 3.61 2.43 7.44
C VAL A 133 3.30 3.92 7.34
N ILE A 134 2.18 4.34 7.92
CA ILE A 134 1.79 5.74 8.02
C ILE A 134 1.78 6.18 9.49
N ASP A 135 2.47 7.28 9.77
CA ASP A 135 2.36 8.03 11.03
C ASP A 135 1.21 9.03 10.88
N PRO A 136 0.02 8.75 11.47
CA PRO A 136 -1.17 9.54 11.22
C PRO A 136 -1.13 10.88 11.96
N THR A 137 -1.51 11.94 11.27
CA THR A 137 -1.81 13.26 11.86
C THR A 137 -3.31 13.54 11.92
N GLU A 138 -4.11 12.88 11.08
CA GLU A 138 -5.56 12.99 11.05
C GLU A 138 -6.19 11.69 10.53
N VAL A 139 -7.32 11.26 11.12
CA VAL A 139 -8.14 10.17 10.60
C VAL A 139 -9.60 10.60 10.60
N ARG A 140 -10.22 10.59 9.42
CA ARG A 140 -11.63 10.99 9.24
C ARG A 140 -12.40 9.98 8.42
N SER A 141 -13.70 9.86 8.69
CA SER A 141 -14.57 9.03 7.84
C SER A 141 -14.80 9.66 6.48
N LEU A 142 -14.80 8.84 5.44
CA LEU A 142 -15.27 9.28 4.13
C LEU A 142 -16.82 9.24 4.11
N PRO A 143 -17.50 10.27 3.63
CA PRO A 143 -18.96 10.24 3.44
C PRO A 143 -19.35 9.07 2.52
N LYS A 144 -20.52 8.48 2.75
CA LYS A 144 -21.05 7.45 1.85
C LYS A 144 -21.51 8.07 0.55
#